data_AF-A0A7S2BYN9-F1
#
_entry.id   AF-A0A7S2BYN9-F1
#
_cell.length_a   1.000
_cell.length_b   1.000
_cell.length_c   1.000
_cell.angle_alpha   90.00
_cell.angle_beta   90.00
_cell.angle_gamma   90.00
#
_symmetry.space_group_name_H-M   'P 1'
#
loop_
_entity.id
_entity.type
_entity.pdbx_description
1 polymer ?
#
loop_
_entity_poly.entity_id
_entity_poly.type
_entity_poly.pdbx_seq_one_letter_code
_entity_poly.pdbx_strand_id
1 'polypeptide(L)'
;VFFLFEMGLELELERLKSVGRDAFTLGTGQFFLTSALIGTIAARMGASAPTALVLGGALALSSSAFVIQLLNEKGELASRFGRATFGILLFQDLAVVPLLVITPLLGGSGAQLGAALRLAAIKSFSALSL
;
A
#
# COMPACT_ATOMS: atom_id res chain seq x y z
N VAL A 1 -3.37 -19.15 -12.54
CA VAL A 1 -2.02 -19.34 -11.96
C VAL A 1 -0.96 -19.49 -13.04
N PHE A 2 -1.11 -20.42 -14.00
CA PHE A 2 -0.17 -20.54 -15.14
C PHE A 2 -0.02 -19.27 -15.98
N PHE A 3 -1.11 -18.57 -16.29
CA PHE A 3 -1.08 -17.30 -17.05
C PHE A 3 -0.24 -16.19 -16.39
N LEU A 4 -0.25 -16.10 -15.05
CA LEU A 4 0.52 -15.11 -14.29
C LEU A 4 2.00 -15.53 -14.18
N PHE A 5 2.29 -16.83 -14.21
CA PHE A 5 3.65 -17.37 -14.23
C PHE A 5 4.31 -17.20 -15.61
N GLU A 6 3.56 -17.43 -16.68
CA GLU A 6 4.00 -17.25 -18.07
C GLU A 6 4.26 -15.76 -18.39
N MET A 7 3.36 -14.85 -17.98
CA MET A 7 3.57 -13.39 -18.05
C MET A 7 4.81 -12.92 -17.25
N GLY A 8 5.13 -13.57 -16.14
CA GLY A 8 6.29 -13.24 -15.31
C GLY A 8 7.63 -13.61 -15.96
N LEU A 9 7.65 -14.62 -16.85
CA LEU A 9 8.84 -15.10 -17.55
C LEU A 9 9.14 -14.31 -18.84
N GLU A 10 8.14 -13.66 -19.43
CA GLU A 10 8.28 -12.84 -20.64
C GLU A 10 8.76 -11.40 -20.36
N LEU A 11 8.64 -10.97 -19.10
CA LEU A 11 9.08 -9.66 -18.63
C LEU A 11 10.53 -9.71 -18.14
N GLU A 12 11.47 -9.46 -19.04
CA GLU A 12 12.83 -9.07 -18.65
C GLU A 12 12.76 -7.87 -17.69
N LEU A 13 13.17 -8.06 -16.43
CA LEU A 13 13.45 -6.99 -15.45
C LEU A 13 14.31 -5.86 -16.05
N GLU A 14 15.11 -6.16 -17.08
CA GLU A 14 15.90 -5.19 -17.84
C GLU A 14 15.05 -4.25 -18.71
N ARG A 15 13.91 -4.70 -19.24
CA ARG A 15 12.94 -3.83 -19.94
C ARG A 15 12.13 -2.96 -18.99
N LEU A 16 12.00 -3.36 -17.72
CA LEU A 16 11.44 -2.52 -16.66
C LEU A 16 12.40 -1.37 -16.30
N LYS A 17 13.71 -1.63 -16.30
CA LYS A 17 14.75 -0.59 -16.12
C LYS A 17 14.77 0.45 -17.25
N SER A 18 14.32 0.09 -18.46
CA SER A 18 14.24 1.00 -19.61
C SER A 18 12.93 1.78 -19.69
N VAL A 19 12.00 1.55 -18.76
CA VAL A 19 10.77 2.33 -18.63
C VAL A 19 11.13 3.75 -18.22
N GLY A 20 10.54 4.73 -18.93
CA GLY A 20 10.83 6.15 -18.74
C GLY A 20 10.58 6.56 -17.28
N ARG A 21 11.65 7.04 -16.64
CA ARG A 21 11.67 7.68 -15.31
C ARG A 21 10.44 8.57 -15.11
N ASP A 22 10.04 9.27 -16.16
CA ASP A 22 8.88 10.16 -16.20
C ASP A 22 7.57 9.48 -15.77
N ALA A 23 7.24 8.31 -16.33
CA ALA A 23 5.96 7.67 -16.02
C ALA A 23 5.93 7.13 -14.58
N PHE A 24 7.06 6.59 -14.11
CA PHE A 24 7.21 6.20 -12.71
C PHE A 24 7.04 7.42 -11.79
N THR A 25 7.74 8.53 -12.07
CA THR A 25 7.63 9.76 -11.26
C THR A 25 6.24 10.38 -11.29
N LEU A 26 5.55 10.34 -12.44
CA LEU A 26 4.19 10.85 -12.57
C LEU A 26 3.18 9.96 -11.82
N GLY A 27 3.29 8.64 -11.92
CA GLY A 27 2.40 7.71 -11.21
C GLY A 27 2.60 7.74 -9.70
N THR A 28 3.84 7.77 -9.24
CA THR A 28 4.17 7.96 -7.82
C THR A 28 3.70 9.33 -7.32
N GLY A 29 3.92 10.39 -8.10
CA GLY A 29 3.43 11.74 -7.78
C GLY A 29 1.91 11.78 -7.69
N GLN A 30 1.20 11.13 -8.62
CA GLN A 30 -0.25 11.00 -8.60
C GLN A 30 -0.73 10.32 -7.32
N PHE A 31 -0.13 9.19 -6.93
CA PHE A 31 -0.45 8.50 -5.68
C PHE A 31 -0.37 9.43 -4.48
N PHE A 32 0.76 10.12 -4.29
CA PHE A 32 0.94 11.05 -3.17
C PHE A 32 -0.05 12.21 -3.19
N LEU A 33 -0.34 12.78 -4.38
CA LEU A 33 -1.33 13.85 -4.52
C LEU A 33 -2.74 13.37 -4.16
N THR A 34 -3.18 12.22 -4.67
CA THR A 34 -4.50 11.66 -4.32
C THR A 34 -4.57 11.31 -2.83
N SER A 35 -3.49 10.75 -2.28
CA SER A 35 -3.41 10.38 -0.88
C SER A 35 -3.50 11.60 0.04
N ALA A 36 -2.78 12.67 -0.29
CA ALA A 36 -2.85 13.94 0.43
C ALA A 36 -4.22 14.60 0.32
N LEU A 37 -4.85 14.57 -0.87
CA LEU A 37 -6.18 15.15 -1.06
C LEU A 37 -7.24 14.42 -0.23
N ILE A 38 -7.28 13.09 -0.30
CA ILE A 38 -8.21 12.25 0.47
C ILE A 38 -7.93 12.40 1.97
N GLY A 39 -6.66 12.38 2.38
CA GLY A 39 -6.28 12.56 3.79
C GLY A 39 -6.69 13.94 4.33
N THR A 40 -6.56 14.99 3.53
CA THR A 40 -7.02 16.35 3.90
C THR A 40 -8.53 16.39 4.06
N ILE A 41 -9.29 15.75 3.17
CA ILE A 41 -10.75 15.64 3.27
C ILE A 41 -11.13 14.89 4.55
N ALA A 42 -10.49 13.76 4.84
CA ALA A 42 -10.74 12.98 6.05
C ALA A 42 -10.44 13.79 7.33
N ALA A 43 -9.34 14.55 7.36
CA ALA A 43 -9.01 15.44 8.47
C ALA A 43 -10.06 16.53 8.67
N ARG A 44 -10.58 17.13 7.58
CA ARG A 44 -11.68 18.12 7.64
C ARG A 44 -13.00 17.54 8.12
N MET A 45 -13.22 16.24 7.93
CA MET A 45 -14.38 15.51 8.47
C MET A 45 -14.21 15.10 9.94
N GLY A 46 -13.10 15.48 10.59
CA GLY A 46 -12.85 15.18 12.01
C GLY A 46 -12.06 13.90 12.26
N ALA A 47 -11.49 13.26 11.23
CA ALA A 47 -10.59 12.13 11.43
C ALA A 47 -9.30 12.59 12.13
N SER A 48 -8.79 11.76 13.05
CA SER A 48 -7.47 11.98 13.65
C SER A 48 -6.37 11.90 12.58
N ALA A 49 -5.24 12.57 12.80
CA ALA A 49 -4.12 12.57 11.85
C ALA A 49 -3.65 11.14 11.44
N PRO A 50 -3.55 10.16 12.37
CA PRO A 50 -3.29 8.76 12.03
C PRO A 50 -4.33 8.19 11.05
N THR A 51 -5.61 8.35 11.37
CA THR A 51 -6.71 7.81 10.58
C THR A 51 -6.80 8.47 9.21
N ALA A 52 -6.60 9.78 9.13
CA ALA A 52 -6.57 10.53 7.87
C ALA A 52 -5.45 10.07 6.94
N LEU A 53 -4.25 9.80 7.48
CA LEU A 53 -3.11 9.32 6.71
C LEU A 53 -3.34 7.90 6.18
N VAL A 54 -3.89 7.02 7.02
CA VAL A 54 -4.20 5.64 6.63
C VAL A 54 -5.32 5.62 5.59
N LEU A 55 -6.40 6.38 5.78
CA LEU A 55 -7.48 6.52 4.81
C LEU A 55 -6.98 7.09 3.48
N GLY A 56 -6.18 8.16 3.53
CA GLY A 56 -5.60 8.77 2.35
C GLY A 56 -4.74 7.79 1.57
N GLY A 57 -3.87 7.03 2.24
CA GLY A 57 -3.03 6.04 1.58
C GLY A 57 -3.82 4.85 1.04
N ALA A 58 -4.67 4.24 1.87
CA ALA A 58 -5.44 3.05 1.51
C ALA A 58 -6.40 3.31 0.34
N LEU A 59 -7.08 4.46 0.31
CA LEU A 59 -8.02 4.81 -0.77
C LEU A 59 -7.33 5.30 -2.05
N ALA A 60 -6.05 5.64 -2.00
CA ALA A 60 -5.27 6.05 -3.17
C ALA A 60 -4.60 4.88 -3.91
N LEU A 61 -4.63 3.66 -3.35
CA LEU A 61 -4.06 2.47 -3.98
C LEU A 61 -4.89 2.00 -5.18
N SER A 62 -4.21 1.48 -6.21
CA SER A 62 -4.84 0.91 -7.39
C SER A 62 -4.98 -0.62 -7.30
N SER A 63 -5.90 -1.19 -8.07
CA SER A 63 -6.07 -2.65 -8.18
C SER A 63 -5.10 -3.23 -9.21
N SER A 64 -3.92 -3.67 -8.76
CA SER A 64 -2.84 -4.18 -9.62
C SER A 64 -3.25 -5.38 -10.46
N ALA A 65 -3.95 -6.35 -9.88
CA ALA A 65 -4.35 -7.57 -10.58
C ALA A 65 -5.33 -7.31 -11.72
N PHE A 66 -6.25 -6.36 -11.55
CA PHE A 66 -7.22 -5.99 -12.58
C PHE A 66 -6.55 -5.23 -13.73
N VAL A 67 -5.69 -4.26 -13.42
CA VAL A 67 -5.02 -3.44 -14.43
C VAL A 67 -4.06 -4.28 -15.29
N ILE A 68 -3.32 -5.20 -14.66
CA ILE A 68 -2.41 -6.12 -15.39
C ILE A 68 -3.22 -7.05 -16.30
N GLN A 69 -4.33 -7.62 -15.82
CA GLN A 69 -5.21 -8.44 -16.66
C GLN A 69 -5.74 -7.65 -17.86
N LEU A 70 -6.23 -6.43 -17.64
CA LEU A 70 -6.74 -5.58 -18.71
C LEU A 70 -5.68 -5.22 -19.75
N LEU A 71 -4.44 -4.93 -19.31
CA LEU A 71 -3.31 -4.67 -20.22
C LEU A 71 -2.97 -5.92 -21.04
N ASN A 72 -3.07 -7.10 -20.44
CA ASN A 72 -2.83 -8.36 -21.12
C ASN A 72 -3.93 -8.69 -22.14
N GLU A 73 -5.21 -8.50 -21.78
CA GLU A 73 -6.36 -8.66 -22.69
C GLU A 73 -6.27 -7.73 -23.92
N LYS A 74 -5.67 -6.55 -23.74
CA LYS A 74 -5.43 -5.59 -24.82
C LYS A 74 -4.12 -5.83 -25.58
N GLY A 75 -3.28 -6.78 -25.16
CA GLY A 75 -1.94 -6.98 -25.74
C GLY A 75 -0.97 -5.82 -25.52
N GLU A 76 -1.27 -4.93 -24.57
CA GLU A 76 -0.55 -3.68 -24.31
C GLU A 76 0.49 -3.80 -23.19
N LEU A 77 0.60 -4.96 -22.55
CA LEU A 77 1.48 -5.17 -21.39
C LEU A 77 2.96 -4.94 -21.72
N ALA A 78 3.38 -5.35 -22.93
CA ALA A 78 4.73 -5.12 -23.42
C ALA A 78 4.94 -3.70 -23.99
N SER A 79 3.92 -2.85 -24.07
CA SER A 79 4.06 -1.49 -24.61
C SER A 79 4.78 -0.55 -23.62
N ARG A 80 5.24 0.62 -24.09
CA ARG A 80 5.87 1.62 -23.21
C ARG A 80 4.93 2.02 -22.05
N PHE A 81 3.63 2.09 -22.34
CA PHE A 81 2.59 2.39 -21.36
C PHE A 81 2.33 1.22 -20.42
N GLY A 82 2.24 -0.02 -20.93
CA GLY A 82 2.05 -1.21 -20.09
C GLY A 82 3.17 -1.41 -19.09
N ARG A 83 4.43 -1.31 -19.53
CA ARG A 83 5.61 -1.44 -18.65
C ARG A 83 5.68 -0.30 -17.61
N ALA A 84 5.30 0.92 -17.98
CA ALA A 84 5.19 2.05 -17.06
C ALA A 84 4.14 1.81 -15.98
N THR A 85 2.95 1.36 -16.40
CA THR A 85 1.85 1.05 -15.50
C THR A 85 2.25 -0.05 -14.53
N PHE A 86 2.89 -1.12 -15.02
CA PHE A 86 3.40 -2.20 -14.19
C PHE A 86 4.41 -1.72 -13.14
N GLY A 87 5.36 -0.85 -13.51
CA GLY A 87 6.32 -0.26 -12.57
C GLY A 87 5.66 0.59 -11.47
N ILE A 88 4.63 1.37 -11.80
CA ILE A 88 3.86 2.14 -10.82
C ILE A 88 3.11 1.20 -9.88
N LEU A 89 2.46 0.16 -10.41
CA LEU A 89 1.71 -0.82 -9.61
C LEU A 89 2.62 -1.58 -8.65
N LEU A 90 3.82 -2.00 -9.08
CA LEU A 90 4.81 -2.62 -8.21
C LEU A 90 5.26 -1.68 -7.08
N PHE A 91 5.48 -0.41 -7.38
CA PHE A 91 5.79 0.59 -6.35
C PHE A 91 4.65 0.75 -5.35
N GLN A 92 3.41 0.85 -5.84
CA GLN A 92 2.24 0.97 -4.98
C GLN A 92 2.10 -0.24 -4.05
N ASP A 93 2.31 -1.46 -4.57
CA ASP A 93 2.24 -2.70 -3.79
C ASP A 93 3.29 -2.74 -2.68
N LEU A 94 4.53 -2.30 -2.97
CA LEU A 94 5.59 -2.16 -1.98
C LEU A 94 5.32 -1.06 -0.95
N ALA A 95 4.68 0.04 -1.36
CA ALA A 95 4.36 1.17 -0.47
C ALA A 95 3.26 0.83 0.56
N VAL A 96 2.45 -0.21 0.33
CA VAL A 96 1.45 -0.70 1.29
C VAL A 96 2.11 -1.18 2.59
N VAL A 97 3.25 -1.87 2.49
CA VAL A 97 3.91 -2.47 3.67
C VAL A 97 4.33 -1.41 4.70
N PRO A 98 5.09 -0.35 4.34
CA PRO A 98 5.38 0.74 5.27
C PRO A 98 4.12 1.39 5.85
N LEU A 99 3.08 1.56 5.04
CA LEU A 99 1.84 2.18 5.48
C LEU A 99 1.15 1.35 6.59
N LEU A 100 1.08 0.03 6.41
CA LEU A 100 0.52 -0.88 7.41
C LEU A 100 1.37 -0.96 8.68
N VAL A 101 2.70 -0.90 8.57
CA VAL A 101 3.61 -0.90 9.73
C VAL A 101 3.46 0.38 10.57
N ILE A 102 3.29 1.53 9.91
CA ILE A 102 3.17 2.82 10.58
C ILE A 102 1.78 3.01 11.21
N THR A 103 0.74 2.38 10.67
CA THR A 103 -0.65 2.47 11.17
C THR A 103 -0.79 2.23 12.69
N PRO A 104 -0.32 1.11 13.28
CA PRO A 104 -0.43 0.88 14.73
C PRO A 104 0.43 1.84 15.55
N LEU A 105 1.57 2.30 15.01
CA LEU A 105 2.44 3.27 15.68
C LEU A 105 1.76 4.64 15.81
N LEU A 106 1.05 5.07 14.77
CA LEU A 106 0.32 6.34 14.77
C LEU A 106 -0.96 6.27 15.62
N GLY A 107 -1.62 5.12 15.70
CA GLY A 107 -2.85 4.93 16.48
C GLY A 107 -2.67 4.92 18.00
N GLY A 108 -1.45 5.13 18.53
CA GLY A 108 -1.17 5.04 19.98
C GLY A 108 -1.33 3.63 20.55
N SER A 109 -1.59 2.64 19.69
CA SER A 109 -1.88 1.26 20.09
C SER A 109 -0.69 0.55 20.72
N GLY A 110 0.55 1.04 20.53
CA GLY A 110 1.72 0.58 21.29
C GLY A 110 1.61 0.85 22.79
N ALA A 111 1.05 2.01 23.19
CA ALA A 111 0.83 2.35 24.60
C ALA A 111 -0.37 1.57 25.21
N GLN A 112 -1.43 1.37 24.42
CA GLN A 112 -2.58 0.56 24.83
C GLN A 112 -2.27 -0.94 24.89
N LEU A 113 -1.43 -1.46 24.01
CA LEU A 113 -0.93 -2.84 24.04
C LEU A 113 -0.07 -3.09 25.28
N GLY A 114 0.82 -2.15 25.62
CA GLY A 114 1.60 -2.19 26.87
C GLY A 114 0.71 -2.13 28.12
N ALA A 115 -0.31 -1.27 28.13
CA ALA A 115 -1.28 -1.19 29.22
C ALA A 115 -2.14 -2.45 29.34
N ALA A 116 -2.59 -3.01 28.21
CA ALA A 116 -3.38 -4.25 28.16
C ALA A 116 -2.57 -5.47 28.63
N LEU A 117 -1.31 -5.59 28.21
CA LEU A 117 -0.39 -6.64 28.68
C LEU A 117 -0.11 -6.52 30.18
N ARG A 118 0.05 -5.30 30.70
CA ARG A 118 0.27 -5.05 32.12
C ARG A 118 -0.95 -5.38 32.97
N LEU A 119 -2.15 -5.03 32.50
CA LEU A 119 -3.42 -5.41 33.15
C LEU A 119 -3.65 -6.92 33.11
N ALA A 120 -3.34 -7.58 32.00
CA ALA A 120 -3.41 -9.03 31.88
C ALA A 120 -2.45 -9.73 32.85
N ALA A 121 -1.21 -9.24 32.96
CA ALA A 121 -0.22 -9.78 33.91
C ALA A 121 -0.67 -9.64 35.38
N ILE A 122 -1.21 -8.47 35.76
CA ILE A 122 -1.76 -8.25 37.10
C ILE A 122 -2.93 -9.21 37.38
N LYS A 123 -3.84 -9.37 36.40
CA LYS A 123 -5.00 -10.25 36.54
C LYS A 123 -4.60 -11.72 36.65
N SER A 124 -3.66 -12.18 35.83
CA SER A 124 -3.10 -13.53 35.93
C SER A 124 -2.41 -13.79 37.26
N PHE A 125 -1.64 -12.83 37.78
CA PHE A 125 -1.00 -12.97 39.10
C PHE A 125 -2.04 -13.04 40.22
N SER A 126 -3.08 -12.20 40.18
CA SER A 126 -4.16 -12.21 41.17
C SER A 126 -5.01 -13.49 41.15
N ALA A 127 -5.15 -14.12 39.98
CA ALA A 127 -5.88 -15.37 39.82
C ALA A 127 -5.05 -16.60 40.28
N LEU A 128 -3.72 -16.50 40.25
CA LEU A 128 -2.83 -17.56 40.74
C LEU A 128 -2.61 -17.51 42.26
N SER A 129 -2.88 -16.35 42.88
CA SER A 129 -2.77 -16.14 44.33
C SER A 129 -4.04 -16.49 45.13
N LEU A 130 -5.05 -17.05 44.47
CA LEU A 130 -6.34 -17.51 45.00
C LEU A 130 -6.39 -19.04 44.96
#